data_AF-A0A838J3P3-F1
#
_entry.id   AF-A0A838J3P3-F1
#
_cell.length_a   1.000
_cell.length_b   1.000
_cell.length_c   1.000
_cell.angle_alpha   90.00
_cell.angle_beta   90.00
_cell.angle_gamma   90.00
#
_symmetry.space_group_name_H-M   'P 1'
#
loop_
_entity.id
_entity.type
_entity.pdbx_description
1 polymer ?
#
loop_
_entity_poly.entity_id
_entity_poly.type
_entity_poly.pdbx_seq_one_letter_code
_entity_poly.pdbx_strand_id
1 'polypeptide(L)' 'MQPMQFELGERLRLRKKHPCGSFDWEVVRLGADIGLKCEKCSRRILLPRSEVERRIKQVLPPIVKDDDDEYDEV' A
#
# COMPACT_ATOMS: atom_id res chain seq x y z
N MET A 1 -2.85 5.49 -21.75
CA MET A 1 -3.10 4.89 -20.43
C MET A 1 -2.52 5.83 -19.40
N GLN A 2 -3.31 6.32 -18.45
CA GLN A 2 -2.78 7.10 -17.34
C GLN A 2 -1.98 6.17 -16.42
N PRO A 3 -0.75 6.53 -16.01
CA PRO A 3 -0.01 5.74 -15.04
C PRO A 3 -0.78 5.76 -13.72
N MET A 4 -1.07 4.58 -13.15
CA MET A 4 -1.62 4.52 -11.79
C MET A 4 -0.59 5.16 -10.87
N GLN A 5 -0.95 6.26 -10.21
CA GLN A 5 -0.08 6.89 -9.22
C GLN A 5 -0.18 6.09 -7.91
N PHE A 6 0.95 5.89 -7.26
CA PHE A 6 1.04 5.22 -5.97
C PHE A 6 1.60 6.23 -4.98
N GLU A 7 1.01 6.31 -3.80
CA GLU A 7 1.52 7.13 -2.71
C GLU A 7 2.22 6.28 -1.66
N LEU A 8 3.13 6.90 -0.90
CA LEU A 8 3.84 6.23 0.16
C LEU A 8 2.92 6.12 1.39
N GLY A 9 2.80 4.93 1.97
CA GLY A 9 1.82 4.62 3.02
C GLY A 9 0.47 4.15 2.48
N GLU A 10 0.30 4.07 1.16
CA GLU A 10 -0.95 3.62 0.55
C GLU A 10 -1.12 2.10 0.68
N ARG A 11 -2.37 1.65 0.79
CA ARG A 11 -2.71 0.24 0.96
C ARG A 11 -3.16 -0.36 -0.37
N LEU A 12 -2.48 -1.41 -0.79
CA LEU A 12 -2.73 -2.12 -2.03
C LEU A 12 -3.22 -3.53 -1.75
N ARG A 13 -4.29 -3.94 -2.43
CA ARG A 13 -4.76 -5.31 -2.43
C ARG A 13 -4.32 -6.01 -3.70
N LEU A 14 -3.42 -6.98 -3.57
CA LEU A 14 -2.95 -7.78 -4.69
C LEU A 14 -3.89 -8.96 -4.99
N ARG A 15 -3.92 -9.40 -6.26
CA ARG A 15 -4.65 -10.58 -6.73
C ARG A 15 -4.01 -11.88 -6.22
N LYS A 16 -2.68 -11.90 -6.09
CA LYS A 16 -1.94 -13.05 -5.55
C LYS A 16 -1.88 -12.96 -4.03
N LYS A 17 -2.16 -14.08 -3.34
CA LYS A 17 -1.98 -14.15 -1.89
C LYS A 17 -0.49 -14.15 -1.55
N HIS A 18 -0.13 -13.46 -0.48
CA HIS A 18 1.17 -13.66 0.15
C HIS A 18 1.22 -15.05 0.81
N PRO A 19 2.37 -15.75 0.88
CA PRO A 19 2.52 -17.00 1.63
C PRO A 19 1.94 -17.00 3.05
N CYS A 20 1.81 -15.83 3.72
CA CYS A 20 1.17 -15.72 5.03
C CYS A 20 -0.39 -15.74 5.03
N GLY A 21 -1.00 -15.73 3.84
CA GLY A 21 -2.46 -15.71 3.65
C GLY A 21 -3.11 -14.33 3.61
N SER A 22 -2.36 -13.24 3.65
CA SER A 22 -2.90 -11.88 3.43
C SER A 22 -2.79 -11.45 1.97
N PHE A 23 -3.68 -10.56 1.56
CA PHE A 23 -3.70 -9.92 0.23
C PHE A 23 -3.33 -8.44 0.30
N ASP A 24 -3.17 -7.92 1.51
CA ASP A 24 -3.05 -6.50 1.80
C ASP A 24 -1.58 -6.14 2.01
N TRP A 25 -1.17 -5.11 1.30
CA TRP A 25 0.20 -4.65 1.20
C TRP A 25 0.22 -3.14 1.40
N GLU A 26 1.24 -2.64 2.07
CA GLU A 26 1.51 -1.23 2.30
C GLU A 26 2.67 -0.80 1.40
N VAL A 27 2.51 0.31 0.68
CA VAL A 27 3.58 0.91 -0.11
C VAL A 27 4.57 1.58 0.84
N VAL A 28 5.77 1.03 0.94
CA VAL A 28 6.83 1.58 1.82
C VAL A 28 7.93 2.31 1.05
N ARG A 29 7.97 2.16 -0.27
CA ARG A 29 8.96 2.81 -1.13
C ARG A 29 8.38 3.05 -2.52
N LEU A 30 8.60 4.26 -3.02
CA LEU A 30 8.32 4.68 -4.39
C LEU A 30 9.66 4.86 -5.15
N GLY A 31 9.74 4.32 -6.37
CA GLY A 31 10.93 4.36 -7.20
C GLY A 31 10.75 3.56 -8.49
N ALA A 32 11.86 3.14 -9.10
CA ALA A 32 11.82 2.20 -10.23
C ALA A 32 11.19 0.86 -9.83
N ASP A 33 11.55 0.38 -8.64
CA ASP A 33 10.90 -0.72 -7.94
C ASP A 33 10.04 -0.18 -6.79
N ILE A 34 8.84 -0.74 -6.68
CA ILE A 34 7.91 -0.43 -5.59
C ILE A 34 8.18 -1.39 -4.44
N GLY A 35 8.48 -0.82 -3.27
CA GLY A 35 8.61 -1.59 -2.04
C GLY A 35 7.24 -1.82 -1.42
N LEU A 36 6.85 -3.10 -1.28
CA LEU A 36 5.59 -3.50 -0.66
C LEU A 36 5.88 -4.22 0.66
N LYS A 37 5.17 -3.85 1.71
CA LYS A 37 5.23 -4.48 3.03
C LYS A 37 3.90 -5.16 3.31
N CYS A 38 3.90 -6.45 3.62
CA CYS A 38 2.68 -7.15 3.97
C CYS A 38 2.19 -6.69 5.35
N GLU A 39 0.93 -6.25 5.46
CA GLU A 39 0.38 -5.74 6.72
C GLU A 39 0.29 -6.82 7.81
N LYS A 40 0.05 -8.09 7.41
CA LYS A 40 -0.12 -9.20 8.36
C LYS A 40 1.19 -9.75 8.95
N CYS A 41 2.26 -9.77 8.16
CA CYS A 41 3.53 -10.41 8.57
C CYS A 41 4.74 -9.49 8.50
N SER A 42 4.54 -8.21 8.16
CA SER A 42 5.58 -7.18 8.04
C SER A 42 6.74 -7.50 7.09
N ARG A 43 6.59 -8.53 6.25
CA ARG A 43 7.61 -8.90 5.25
C ARG A 43 7.61 -7.92 4.09
N ARG A 44 8.79 -7.48 3.69
CA ARG A 44 9.00 -6.50 2.61
C ARG A 44 9.49 -7.20 1.36
N ILE A 45 8.95 -6.82 0.20
CA ILE A 45 9.39 -7.26 -1.12
C ILE A 45 9.55 -6.04 -2.02
N LEU A 46 10.46 -6.16 -2.99
CA LEU A 46 10.65 -5.17 -4.05
C LEU A 46 10.11 -5.78 -5.32
N LEU A 47 9.15 -5.10 -5.96
CA LEU A 47 8.59 -5.52 -7.23
C LEU A 47 8.66 -4.36 -8.23
N PRO A 48 8.95 -4.62 -9.52
CA PRO A 48 8.94 -3.58 -10.53
C PRO A 48 7.52 -3.05 -10.70
N ARG A 49 7.40 -1.74 -10.97
CA ARG A 49 6.11 -1.03 -11.06
C ARG A 49 5.10 -1.74 -11.97
N SER A 50 5.53 -2.16 -13.16
CA SER A 50 4.67 -2.83 -14.15
C SER A 50 4.12 -4.16 -13.64
N GLU A 51 4.87 -4.86 -12.80
CA GLU A 51 4.39 -6.10 -12.18
C GLU A 51 3.36 -5.80 -11.09
N VAL A 52 3.59 -4.77 -10.28
CA VAL A 52 2.65 -4.31 -9.25
C VAL A 52 1.33 -3.90 -9.90
N GLU A 53 1.36 -3.08 -10.94
CA GLU A 53 0.15 -2.65 -11.69
C GLU A 53 -0.64 -3.83 -12.26
N ARG A 54 0.03 -4.87 -12.78
CA ARG A 54 -0.64 -6.09 -13.26
C ARG A 54 -1.22 -6.96 -12.16
N ARG A 55 -0.58 -6.98 -10.98
CA ARG A 55 -0.97 -7.82 -9.85
C ARG A 55 -1.96 -7.15 -8.91
N ILE A 56 -2.11 -5.83 -8.96
CA ILE A 56 -3.10 -5.11 -8.17
C ILE A 56 -4.50 -5.55 -8.57
N LYS A 57 -5.30 -5.81 -7.54
CA LYS A 57 -6.74 -6.01 -7.65
C LYS A 57 -7.47 -4.70 -7.41
N GLN A 58 -7.08 -4.00 -6.36
CA GLN A 58 -7.71 -2.77 -5.89
C GLN A 58 -6.72 -1.96 -5.06
N VAL A 59 -6.78 -0.64 -5.18
CA VAL A 59 -6.14 0.32 -4.28
C VAL A 59 -7.13 0.63 -3.15
N LEU A 60 -6.70 0.49 -1.90
CA LEU A 60 -7.48 0.82 -0.72
C LEU A 60 -7.14 2.24 -0.27
N PRO A 61 -8.12 3.00 0.26
CA PRO A 61 -7.85 4.31 0.80
C PRO A 61 -6.84 4.22 1.96
N PRO A 62 -5.96 5.23 2.12
CA PRO A 62 -5.11 5.32 3.30
C PRO A 62 -6.00 5.39 4.55
N ILE A 63 -5.49 4.88 5.66
CA ILE A 63 -6.15 5.04 6.95
C ILE A 63 -5.98 6.53 7.28
N VAL A 64 -7.00 7.33 6.97
CA VAL A 64 -7.13 8.67 7.54
C VAL A 64 -7.15 8.46 9.04
N LYS A 65 -6.06 8.86 9.70
CA LYS A 65 -6.19 9.23 11.10
C LYS A 65 -6.95 10.55 11.05
N ASP A 66 -8.22 10.51 11.43
CA ASP A 66 -8.86 11.66 12.05
C ASP A 66 -8.02 11.99 13.29
N ASP A 67 -6.94 12.72 13.09
CA ASP A 67 -6.40 13.60 14.11
C ASP A 67 -7.31 14.84 14.10
N ASP A 68 -8.57 14.65 14.48
CA ASP A 68 -9.42 15.70 15.03
C ASP A 68 -8.88 15.93 16.46
N ASP A 69 -7.70 16.54 16.53
CA ASP A 69 -7.26 17.29 17.70
C ASP A 69 -8.17 18.53 17.73
N GLU A 70 -9.37 18.33 18.25
CA GLU A 70 -10.24 19.40 18.70
C GLU A 70 -9.48 20.10 19.84
N TYR A 71 -8.80 21.18 19.47
CA TYR A 71 -8.27 22.18 20.37
C TYR A 71 -9.43 22.79 21.14
N ASP A 72 -9.82 22.18 22.27
CA ASP A 72 -10.66 22.85 23.25
C ASP A 72 -9.77 23.68 24.17
N GLU A 73 -9.70 24.95 23.78
CA GLU A 73 -9.13 26.07 24.49
C GLU A 73 -9.89 26.28 25.82
N VAL A 74 -9.43 25.70 26.95
CA VAL A 74 -9.85 26.11 28.31
C VAL A 74 -8.74 26.01 29.37
#